data_AF-A0A7J4MQC9-F1
#
_entry.id   AF-A0A7J4MQC9-F1
#
_cell.length_a   1.000
_cell.length_b   1.000
_cell.length_c   1.000
_cell.angle_alpha   90.00
_cell.angle_beta   90.00
_cell.angle_gamma   90.00
#
_symmetry.space_group_name_H-M   'P 1'
#
loop_
_entity.id
_entity.type
_entity.pdbx_description
1 polymer ?
#
loop_
_entity_poly.entity_id
_entity_poly.type
_entity_poly.pdbx_seq_one_letter_code
_entity_poly.pdbx_strand_id
1 'polypeptide(L)'
;MRKKEFDYYIFIDYSEDLIGYNIIENNNVDKILPKISRFRHYKGSKDRKIYLQHIKDMIQREKIKSYFLKLKICDMRDNMEVFIDVLDFINKHDNCIIFICVDNNQYSNFKKLVGIVDGEKTKVVKESSLKKKSSEYQLSLILDNLLNIERRKR
;
A
#
# COMPACT_ATOMS: atom_id res chain seq x y z
N MET A 1 -22.24 3.31 -6.79
CA MET A 1 -21.33 4.14 -5.98
C MET A 1 -20.96 3.38 -4.72
N ARG A 2 -19.66 3.24 -4.42
CA ARG A 2 -19.20 2.74 -3.11
C ARG A 2 -19.66 3.72 -2.04
N LYS A 3 -20.22 3.24 -0.91
CA LYS A 3 -20.36 4.10 0.27
C LYS A 3 -18.95 4.49 0.72
N LYS A 4 -18.71 5.78 0.90
CA LYS A 4 -17.44 6.35 1.37
C LYS A 4 -17.20 5.85 2.81
N GLU A 5 -16.35 4.85 3.00
CA GLU A 5 -16.05 4.31 4.33
C GLU A 5 -14.86 5.04 4.97
N PHE A 6 -13.86 5.42 4.17
CA PHE A 6 -12.65 6.11 4.62
C PHE A 6 -12.27 7.25 3.67
N ASP A 7 -11.58 8.27 4.18
CA ASP A 7 -11.06 9.37 3.36
C ASP A 7 -9.68 9.05 2.78
N TYR A 8 -8.87 8.30 3.52
CA TYR A 8 -7.52 7.91 3.11
C TYR A 8 -7.29 6.41 3.28
N TYR A 9 -6.72 5.81 2.24
CA TYR A 9 -6.28 4.42 2.20
C TYR A 9 -4.75 4.39 2.22
N ILE A 10 -4.18 3.78 3.25
CA ILE A 10 -2.74 3.71 3.48
C ILE A 10 -2.32 2.25 3.35
N PHE A 11 -1.31 1.98 2.51
CA PHE A 11 -0.77 0.65 2.33
C PHE A 11 0.69 0.64 2.78
N ILE A 12 1.08 -0.34 3.58
CA ILE A 12 2.46 -0.57 4.03
C ILE A 12 2.81 -2.02 3.70
N ASP A 13 3.90 -2.22 2.96
CA ASP A 13 4.31 -3.55 2.48
C ASP A 13 5.83 -3.68 2.45
N TYR A 14 6.30 -4.92 2.43
CA TYR A 14 7.69 -5.31 2.55
C TYR A 14 8.08 -6.26 1.41
N SER A 15 9.27 -6.08 0.86
CA SER A 15 9.83 -7.01 -0.13
C SER A 15 11.33 -7.17 0.10
N GLU A 16 11.72 -8.30 0.69
CA GLU A 16 13.11 -8.62 1.02
C GLU A 16 13.78 -7.52 1.85
N ASP A 17 14.68 -6.74 1.25
CA ASP A 17 15.44 -5.64 1.84
C ASP A 17 14.75 -4.28 1.73
N LEU A 18 13.52 -4.23 1.19
CA LEU A 18 12.74 -3.01 0.98
C LEU A 18 11.48 -2.95 1.85
N ILE A 19 11.14 -1.74 2.24
CA ILE A 19 9.84 -1.37 2.81
C ILE A 19 9.28 -0.21 1.98
N GLY A 20 7.97 -0.17 1.81
CA GLY A 20 7.31 0.95 1.18
C GLY A 20 5.96 1.24 1.79
N TYR A 21 5.48 2.45 1.51
CA TYR A 21 4.10 2.81 1.75
C TYR A 21 3.56 3.72 0.65
N ASN A 22 2.25 3.72 0.49
CA ASN A 22 1.54 4.74 -0.28
C ASN A 22 0.27 5.19 0.44
N ILE A 23 -0.15 6.41 0.14
CA ILE A 23 -1.38 7.02 0.65
C ILE A 23 -2.24 7.44 -0.53
N ILE A 24 -3.48 7.00 -0.54
CA ILE A 24 -4.45 7.23 -1.61
C ILE A 24 -5.70 7.89 -1.01
N GLU A 25 -6.03 9.07 -1.50
CA GLU A 25 -7.32 9.69 -1.21
C GLU A 25 -8.46 8.90 -1.85
N ASN A 26 -9.57 8.76 -1.14
CA ASN A 26 -10.73 8.01 -1.60
C ASN A 26 -11.22 8.48 -2.99
N ASN A 27 -11.17 9.78 -3.28
CA ASN A 27 -11.60 10.34 -4.57
C ASN A 27 -10.75 9.87 -5.77
N ASN A 28 -9.59 9.28 -5.50
CA ASN A 28 -8.72 8.69 -6.52
C ASN A 28 -8.92 7.19 -6.68
N VAL A 29 -9.54 6.49 -5.71
CA VAL A 29 -9.73 5.03 -5.76
C VAL A 29 -10.48 4.59 -7.02
N ASP A 30 -11.63 5.20 -7.31
CA ASP A 30 -12.44 4.86 -8.48
C ASP A 30 -11.73 5.16 -9.81
N LYS A 31 -10.75 6.07 -9.81
CA LYS A 31 -9.92 6.40 -10.99
C LYS A 31 -8.80 5.38 -11.20
N ILE A 32 -8.25 4.83 -10.11
CA ILE A 32 -7.13 3.89 -10.15
C ILE A 32 -7.62 2.47 -10.46
N LEU A 33 -8.71 2.02 -9.83
CA LEU A 33 -9.16 0.61 -9.90
C LEU A 33 -9.29 0.05 -11.32
N PRO A 34 -9.89 0.76 -12.30
CA PRO A 34 -9.99 0.24 -13.67
C PRO A 34 -8.61 0.01 -14.32
N LYS A 35 -7.64 0.88 -13.99
CA LYS A 35 -6.29 0.89 -14.56
C LYS A 35 -5.40 -0.23 -14.04
N ILE A 36 -5.69 -0.74 -12.84
CA ILE A 36 -4.90 -1.79 -12.18
C ILE A 36 -5.58 -3.16 -12.23
N SER A 37 -6.66 -3.31 -13.00
CA SER A 37 -7.44 -4.55 -13.09
C SER A 37 -6.63 -5.79 -13.49
N ARG A 38 -5.47 -5.61 -14.14
CA ARG A 38 -4.56 -6.68 -14.56
C ARG A 38 -3.46 -6.99 -13.55
N PHE A 39 -3.35 -6.23 -12.47
CA PHE A 39 -2.31 -6.41 -11.46
C PHE A 39 -2.56 -7.73 -10.70
N ARG A 40 -1.46 -8.38 -10.34
CA ARG A 40 -1.41 -9.65 -9.61
C ARG A 40 -0.22 -9.62 -8.66
N HIS A 41 -0.19 -10.51 -7.68
CA HIS A 41 1.02 -10.68 -6.87
C HIS A 41 2.18 -11.16 -7.73
N TYR A 42 3.35 -10.54 -7.54
CA TYR A 42 4.56 -10.91 -8.27
C TYR A 42 4.87 -12.41 -8.19
N LYS A 43 4.73 -13.02 -7.01
CA LYS A 43 5.02 -14.44 -6.74
C LYS A 43 4.21 -15.41 -7.61
N GLY A 44 3.03 -15.01 -8.09
CA GLY A 44 2.11 -15.85 -8.86
C GLY A 44 2.26 -15.80 -10.38
N SER A 45 3.25 -15.09 -10.93
CA SER A 45 3.48 -14.99 -12.37
C SER A 45 4.49 -16.03 -12.86
N LYS A 46 4.21 -16.72 -13.98
CA LYS A 46 5.13 -17.70 -14.62
C LYS A 46 6.37 -17.00 -15.17
N ASP A 47 6.18 -15.90 -15.92
CA ASP A 47 7.26 -15.07 -16.48
C ASP A 47 7.41 -13.73 -15.74
N ARG A 48 7.95 -13.81 -14.53
CA ARG A 48 8.11 -12.70 -13.58
C ARG A 48 8.73 -11.43 -14.18
N LYS A 49 9.72 -11.58 -15.07
CA LYS A 49 10.41 -10.44 -15.71
C LYS A 49 9.51 -9.70 -16.70
N ILE A 50 8.87 -10.44 -17.59
CA ILE A 50 7.97 -9.88 -18.60
C ILE A 50 6.77 -9.24 -17.91
N TYR A 51 6.22 -9.91 -16.89
CA TYR A 51 5.12 -9.39 -16.09
C TYR A 51 5.48 -8.04 -15.46
N LEU A 52 6.60 -7.94 -14.71
CA LEU A 52 6.98 -6.67 -14.09
C LEU A 52 7.26 -5.56 -15.11
N GLN A 53 7.83 -5.90 -16.27
CA GLN A 53 8.03 -4.93 -17.33
C GLN A 53 6.69 -4.34 -17.80
N HIS A 54 5.71 -5.20 -18.09
CA HIS A 54 4.37 -4.74 -18.47
C HIS A 54 3.69 -3.90 -17.39
N ILE A 55 3.85 -4.27 -16.11
CA ILE A 55 3.31 -3.49 -14.99
C ILE A 55 4.00 -2.14 -14.87
N LYS A 56 5.32 -2.09 -15.00
CA LYS A 56 6.10 -0.84 -15.01
C LYS A 56 5.62 0.10 -16.13
N ASP A 57 5.48 -0.43 -17.35
CA ASP A 57 5.02 0.34 -18.50
C ASP A 57 3.59 0.85 -18.32
N MET A 58 2.71 0.03 -17.72
CA MET A 58 1.35 0.42 -17.38
C MET A 58 1.31 1.53 -16.32
N ILE A 59 2.10 1.42 -15.25
CA ILE A 59 2.21 2.44 -14.20
C ILE A 59 2.63 3.79 -14.79
N GLN A 60 3.58 3.76 -15.72
CA GLN A 60 4.07 4.97 -16.40
C GLN A 60 3.02 5.55 -17.35
N ARG A 61 2.46 4.73 -18.25
CA ARG A 61 1.47 5.17 -19.25
C ARG A 61 0.21 5.74 -18.59
N GLU A 62 -0.32 5.05 -17.59
CA GLU A 62 -1.56 5.43 -16.91
C GLU A 62 -1.35 6.48 -15.81
N LYS A 63 -0.08 6.91 -15.61
CA LYS A 63 0.36 7.84 -14.57
C LYS A 63 -0.13 7.44 -13.17
N ILE A 64 -0.07 6.15 -12.83
CA ILE A 64 -0.66 5.64 -11.56
C ILE A 64 -0.11 6.37 -10.33
N LYS A 65 1.19 6.69 -10.33
CA LYS A 65 1.84 7.40 -9.22
C LYS A 65 1.27 8.80 -8.96
N SER A 66 0.67 9.46 -9.96
CA SER A 66 0.10 10.81 -9.77
C SER A 66 -1.18 10.81 -8.96
N TYR A 67 -1.75 9.63 -8.66
CA TYR A 67 -2.92 9.52 -7.79
C TYR A 67 -2.57 9.33 -6.32
N PHE A 68 -1.28 9.15 -6.01
CA PHE A 68 -0.81 8.98 -4.64
C PHE A 68 -0.56 10.35 -4.02
N LEU A 69 -1.11 10.56 -2.83
CA LEU A 69 -0.79 11.72 -2.02
C LEU A 69 0.66 11.64 -1.52
N LYS A 70 1.08 10.42 -1.14
CA LYS A 70 2.47 10.09 -0.80
C LYS A 70 2.80 8.69 -1.31
N LEU A 71 4.05 8.51 -1.73
CA LEU A 71 4.65 7.22 -2.05
C LEU A 71 6.12 7.28 -1.63
N LYS A 72 6.56 6.32 -0.82
CA LYS A 72 7.97 6.15 -0.45
C LYS A 72 8.32 4.67 -0.49
N ILE A 73 9.48 4.35 -1.03
CA ILE A 73 10.12 3.03 -0.97
C ILE A 73 11.55 3.27 -0.54
N CYS A 74 12.00 2.59 0.51
CA CYS A 74 13.34 2.73 1.07
C CYS A 74 13.88 1.38 1.55
N ASP A 75 15.14 1.37 1.99
CA ASP A 75 15.74 0.19 2.62
C ASP A 75 14.99 -0.17 3.89
N MET A 76 14.97 -1.47 4.22
CA MET A 76 14.41 -1.98 5.46
C MET A 76 15.10 -1.39 6.71
N ARG A 77 16.35 -0.93 6.57
CA ARG A 77 17.09 -0.20 7.62
C ARG A 77 16.42 1.13 7.99
N ASP A 78 15.66 1.71 7.07
CA ASP A 78 14.96 2.98 7.21
C ASP A 78 13.47 2.78 7.54
N ASN A 79 13.07 1.58 8.02
CA ASN A 79 11.67 1.25 8.29
C ASN A 79 10.99 2.19 9.30
N MET A 80 11.76 2.72 10.26
CA MET A 80 11.28 3.66 11.25
C MET A 80 10.80 4.95 10.60
N GLU A 81 11.44 5.39 9.52
CA GLU A 81 10.99 6.58 8.79
C GLU A 81 9.62 6.38 8.17
N VAL A 82 9.35 5.20 7.57
CA VAL A 82 8.04 4.86 7.01
C VAL A 82 6.97 4.91 8.10
N PHE A 83 7.25 4.36 9.28
CA PHE A 83 6.30 4.38 10.38
C PHE A 83 6.07 5.80 10.91
N ILE A 84 7.12 6.60 11.09
CA ILE A 84 6.99 8.00 11.52
C ILE A 84 6.17 8.78 10.49
N ASP A 85 6.47 8.65 9.20
CA ASP A 85 5.75 9.33 8.12
C ASP A 85 4.25 9.00 8.12
N VAL A 86 3.89 7.73 8.39
CA VAL A 86 2.49 7.27 8.47
C VAL A 86 1.83 7.76 9.77
N LEU A 87 2.50 7.67 10.91
CA LEU A 87 1.97 8.11 12.21
C LEU A 87 1.73 9.63 12.21
N ASP A 88 2.66 10.41 11.67
CA ASP A 88 2.51 11.85 11.50
C ASP A 88 1.36 12.22 10.56
N PHE A 89 1.09 11.37 9.57
CA PHE A 89 -0.03 11.58 8.66
C PHE A 89 -1.36 11.35 9.38
N ILE A 90 -1.54 10.20 10.03
CA ILE A 90 -2.82 9.90 10.71
C ILE A 90 -3.10 10.84 11.88
N ASN A 91 -2.07 11.36 12.55
CA ASN A 91 -2.23 12.37 13.61
C ASN A 91 -2.83 13.70 13.08
N LYS A 92 -2.72 13.97 11.78
CA LYS A 92 -3.22 15.20 11.13
C LYS A 92 -4.50 14.96 10.32
N HIS A 93 -4.89 13.72 10.11
CA HIS A 93 -5.97 13.32 9.21
C HIS A 93 -6.85 12.26 9.87
N ASP A 94 -8.10 12.60 10.12
CA ASP A 94 -9.09 11.64 10.60
C ASP A 94 -9.53 10.67 9.49
N ASN A 95 -10.26 9.61 9.89
CA ASN A 95 -10.93 8.67 8.99
C ASN A 95 -9.99 7.94 8.00
N CYS A 96 -8.86 7.46 8.53
CA CYS A 96 -7.87 6.68 7.81
C CYS A 96 -8.08 5.16 7.97
N ILE A 97 -7.73 4.40 6.93
CA ILE A 97 -7.54 2.95 7.02
C ILE A 97 -6.12 2.57 6.58
N ILE A 98 -5.44 1.77 7.40
CA ILE A 98 -4.11 1.24 7.13
C ILE A 98 -4.20 -0.25 6.84
N PHE A 99 -3.63 -0.67 5.71
CA PHE A 99 -3.38 -2.06 5.37
C PHE A 99 -1.90 -2.35 5.48
N ILE A 100 -1.53 -3.32 6.31
CA ILE A 100 -0.13 -3.66 6.57
C ILE A 100 0.14 -5.16 6.33
N CYS A 101 1.22 -5.47 5.62
CA CYS A 101 1.67 -6.83 5.34
C CYS A 101 2.80 -7.25 6.29
N VAL A 102 2.44 -7.78 7.46
CA VAL A 102 3.39 -8.16 8.53
C VAL A 102 2.90 -9.40 9.28
N ASP A 103 3.79 -9.98 10.10
CA ASP A 103 3.42 -11.07 11.00
C ASP A 103 2.45 -10.63 12.12
N ASN A 104 1.97 -11.58 12.92
CA ASN A 104 0.99 -11.32 13.97
C ASN A 104 1.52 -10.42 15.09
N ASN A 105 2.79 -10.54 15.45
CA ASN A 105 3.41 -9.80 16.55
C ASN A 105 3.65 -8.35 16.13
N GLN A 106 4.25 -8.16 14.95
CA GLN A 106 4.45 -6.87 14.32
C GLN A 106 3.12 -6.13 14.13
N TYR A 107 2.08 -6.82 13.66
CA TYR A 107 0.75 -6.23 13.54
C TYR A 107 0.19 -5.75 14.88
N SER A 108 0.29 -6.58 15.93
CA SER A 108 -0.23 -6.24 17.26
C SER A 108 0.47 -5.00 17.83
N ASN A 109 1.80 -4.94 17.69
CA ASN A 109 2.60 -3.81 18.13
C ASN A 109 2.28 -2.54 17.32
N PHE A 110 2.19 -2.64 16.00
CA PHE A 110 1.85 -1.52 15.14
C PHE A 110 0.44 -0.98 15.43
N LYS A 111 -0.55 -1.86 15.63
CA LYS A 111 -1.91 -1.46 16.01
C LYS A 111 -1.94 -0.70 17.35
N LYS A 112 -1.14 -1.13 18.34
CA LYS A 112 -1.01 -0.39 19.61
C LYS A 112 -0.41 0.99 19.41
N LEU A 113 0.65 1.11 18.60
CA LEU A 113 1.27 2.41 18.29
C LEU A 113 0.29 3.36 17.62
N VAL A 114 -0.47 2.88 16.63
CA VAL A 114 -1.52 3.66 15.98
C VAL A 114 -2.59 4.10 16.99
N GLY A 115 -3.00 3.21 17.91
CA GLY A 115 -3.96 3.54 18.96
C GLY A 115 -3.47 4.63 19.92
N ILE A 116 -2.17 4.64 20.24
CA ILE A 116 -1.55 5.68 21.09
C ILE A 116 -1.56 7.05 20.38
N VAL A 117 -1.30 7.07 19.07
CA VAL A 117 -1.18 8.33 18.30
C VAL A 117 -2.54 8.93 17.97
N ASP A 118 -3.50 8.10 17.54
CA ASP A 118 -4.75 8.58 16.90
C ASP A 118 -6.02 8.20 17.70
N GLY A 119 -5.88 7.71 18.93
CA GLY A 119 -7.02 7.44 19.82
C GLY A 119 -8.06 6.47 19.22
N GLU A 120 -7.59 5.48 18.45
CA GLU A 120 -8.41 4.46 17.76
C GLU A 120 -9.30 4.94 16.60
N LYS A 121 -9.14 6.19 16.11
CA LYS A 121 -9.90 6.67 14.94
C LYS A 121 -9.46 6.00 13.64
N THR A 122 -8.18 5.64 13.53
CA THR A 122 -7.62 4.92 12.38
C THR A 122 -7.85 3.41 12.50
N LYS A 123 -8.43 2.83 11.43
CA LYS A 123 -8.61 1.38 11.33
C LYS A 123 -7.34 0.73 10.78
N VAL A 124 -6.78 -0.24 11.49
CA VAL A 124 -5.64 -1.04 11.02
C VAL A 124 -6.10 -2.45 10.66
N VAL A 125 -5.71 -2.92 9.47
CA VAL A 125 -6.11 -4.21 8.89
C VAL A 125 -4.88 -4.94 8.36
N LYS A 126 -4.80 -6.26 8.58
CA LYS A 126 -3.77 -7.08 7.93
C LYS A 126 -4.08 -7.24 6.45
N GLU A 127 -3.10 -7.03 5.58
CA GLU A 127 -3.29 -7.25 4.15
C GLU A 127 -3.76 -8.69 3.85
N SER A 128 -3.23 -9.68 4.57
CA SER A 128 -3.61 -11.10 4.42
C SER A 128 -5.09 -11.40 4.73
N SER A 129 -5.78 -10.50 5.43
CA SER A 129 -7.23 -10.62 5.71
C SER A 129 -8.11 -10.03 4.60
N LEU A 130 -7.52 -9.40 3.59
CA LEU A 130 -8.26 -8.80 2.47
C LEU A 130 -8.93 -9.87 1.61
N LYS A 131 -10.20 -9.62 1.28
CA LYS A 131 -10.95 -10.47 0.36
C LYS A 131 -10.36 -10.32 -1.05
N LYS A 132 -9.91 -11.44 -1.65
CA LYS A 132 -9.46 -11.46 -3.05
C LYS A 132 -10.49 -10.80 -3.96
N LYS A 133 -10.00 -9.97 -4.89
CA LYS A 133 -10.79 -9.14 -5.82
C LYS A 133 -11.58 -7.98 -5.17
N SER A 134 -11.44 -7.72 -3.86
CA SER A 134 -11.91 -6.44 -3.32
C SER A 134 -11.07 -5.30 -3.87
N SER A 135 -11.58 -4.07 -3.82
CA SER A 135 -10.83 -2.91 -4.26
C SER A 135 -9.59 -2.68 -3.39
N GLU A 136 -9.68 -2.88 -2.08
CA GLU A 136 -8.56 -2.77 -1.14
C GLU A 136 -7.47 -3.76 -1.51
N TYR A 137 -7.86 -5.01 -1.81
CA TYR A 137 -6.94 -6.03 -2.29
C TYR A 137 -6.29 -5.62 -3.62
N GLN A 138 -7.06 -5.09 -4.57
CA GLN A 138 -6.50 -4.64 -5.85
C GLN A 138 -5.53 -3.48 -5.68
N LEU A 139 -5.84 -2.52 -4.79
CA LEU A 139 -4.96 -1.39 -4.48
C LEU A 139 -3.67 -1.84 -3.78
N SER A 140 -3.73 -2.84 -2.88
CA SER A 140 -2.53 -3.36 -2.22
C SER A 140 -1.51 -3.93 -3.22
N LEU A 141 -1.99 -4.54 -4.31
CA LEU A 141 -1.14 -5.06 -5.38
C LEU A 141 -0.27 -3.97 -6.03
N ILE A 142 -0.66 -2.69 -5.97
CA ILE A 142 0.17 -1.64 -6.56
C ILE A 142 1.50 -1.53 -5.81
N LEU A 143 1.46 -1.56 -4.48
CA LEU A 143 2.66 -1.45 -3.66
C LEU A 143 3.54 -2.69 -3.79
N ASP A 144 2.95 -3.89 -3.75
CA ASP A 144 3.65 -5.16 -3.99
C ASP A 144 4.42 -5.09 -5.32
N ASN A 145 3.75 -4.70 -6.41
CA ASN A 145 4.40 -4.61 -7.72
C ASN A 145 5.48 -3.51 -7.77
N LEU A 146 5.26 -2.35 -7.15
CA LEU A 146 6.24 -1.27 -7.10
C LEU A 146 7.51 -1.68 -6.34
N LEU A 147 7.37 -2.34 -5.19
CA LEU A 147 8.49 -2.89 -4.42
C LEU A 147 9.30 -3.89 -5.24
N ASN A 148 8.62 -4.81 -5.92
CA ASN A 148 9.29 -5.79 -6.78
C ASN A 148 9.94 -5.17 -8.02
N ILE A 149 9.40 -4.06 -8.57
CA ILE A 149 10.05 -3.28 -9.63
C ILE A 149 11.32 -2.62 -9.09
N GLU A 150 11.25 -2.00 -7.91
CA GLU A 150 12.38 -1.27 -7.32
C GLU A 150 13.53 -2.22 -6.97
N ARG A 151 13.21 -3.37 -6.36
CA ARG A 151 14.18 -4.43 -6.05
C ARG A 151 15.00 -4.87 -7.26
N ARG A 152 14.40 -4.88 -8.45
CA ARG A 152 15.07 -5.32 -9.69
C ARG A 152 15.95 -4.26 -10.35
N LYS A 153 15.90 -3.02 -9.90
CA LYS A 153 16.80 -1.96 -10.37
C LYS A 153 18.15 -1.99 -9.65
N ARG A 154 18.18 -2.59 -8.46
CA ARG A 154 19.39 -2.91 -7.70
C ARG A 154 20.05 -4.13 -8.33
#